data_AF-A0A958J3Y5-F1
#
_entry.id   AF-A0A958J3Y5-F1
#
_cell.length_a   1.000
_cell.length_b   1.000
_cell.length_c   1.000
_cell.angle_alpha   90.00
_cell.angle_beta   90.00
_cell.angle_gamma   90.00
#
_symmetry.space_group_name_H-M   'P 1'
#
loop_
_entity.id
_entity.type
_entity.pdbx_description
1 polymer ?
#
loop_
_entity_poly.entity_id
_entity_poly.type
_entity_poly.pdbx_seq_one_letter_code
_entity_poly.pdbx_strand_id
1 'polypeptide(L)'
;MIVEIKPQILPDGLKQLEMWLSEKGAEFHPFSLSGRTGFVTTSKWNGDLDTLRQLPYVSNIIDCGTEHQLSSRKFKSDTTTVEIGDEIVFGANQTVLMSGPCAVESEEQVMRTAKFIKE
;
A
#
# COMPACT_ATOMS: atom_id res chain seq x y z
N MET A 1 -10.54 -5.60 -4.78
CA MET A 1 -9.63 -6.61 -5.35
C MET A 1 -8.37 -5.93 -5.85
N ILE A 2 -7.21 -6.59 -5.77
CA ILE A 2 -5.97 -6.11 -6.38
C ILE A 2 -5.69 -6.91 -7.65
N VAL A 3 -5.41 -6.22 -8.76
CA VAL A 3 -5.01 -6.80 -10.05
C VAL A 3 -3.58 -6.37 -10.32
N GLU A 4 -2.66 -7.31 -10.29
CA GLU A 4 -1.25 -7.04 -10.52
C GLU A 4 -0.90 -7.23 -11.99
N ILE A 5 -0.12 -6.33 -12.54
CA ILE A 5 0.27 -6.37 -13.95
C ILE A 5 1.71 -6.87 -14.11
N LYS A 6 2.02 -7.41 -15.28
CA LYS A 6 3.40 -7.80 -15.62
C LYS A 6 4.29 -6.55 -15.75
N PRO A 7 5.58 -6.61 -15.34
CA PRO A 7 6.48 -5.45 -15.36
C PRO A 7 6.71 -4.82 -16.74
N GLN A 8 6.51 -5.57 -17.82
CA GLN A 8 6.75 -5.13 -19.20
C GLN A 8 5.44 -4.96 -19.98
N ILE A 9 4.42 -4.37 -19.35
CA ILE A 9 3.20 -4.02 -20.09
C ILE A 9 3.51 -2.87 -21.06
N LEU A 10 3.18 -3.07 -22.34
CA LEU A 10 3.23 -1.98 -23.31
C LEU A 10 2.11 -0.96 -22.97
N PRO A 11 2.30 0.35 -23.26
CA PRO A 11 1.29 1.38 -22.99
C PRO A 11 -0.12 1.04 -23.51
N ASP A 12 -0.20 0.37 -24.66
CA ASP A 12 -1.48 -0.05 -25.24
C ASP A 12 -2.18 -1.14 -24.41
N GLY A 13 -1.41 -2.06 -23.82
CA GLY A 13 -1.94 -3.10 -22.94
C GLY A 13 -2.51 -2.51 -21.65
N LEU A 14 -1.89 -1.46 -21.11
CA LEU A 14 -2.40 -0.75 -19.94
C LEU A 14 -3.74 -0.09 -20.24
N LYS A 15 -3.83 0.65 -21.36
CA LYS A 15 -5.09 1.29 -21.78
C LYS A 15 -6.21 0.27 -22.01
N GLN A 16 -5.90 -0.87 -22.64
CA GLN A 16 -6.88 -1.93 -22.86
C GLN A 16 -7.41 -2.50 -21.55
N LEU A 17 -6.54 -2.71 -20.54
CA LEU A 17 -6.95 -3.17 -19.23
C LEU A 17 -7.83 -2.14 -18.52
N GLU A 18 -7.46 -0.87 -18.56
CA GLU A 18 -8.25 0.22 -17.96
C GLU A 18 -9.64 0.33 -18.60
N MET A 19 -9.71 0.26 -19.94
CA MET A 19 -10.97 0.24 -20.68
C MET A 19 -11.81 -0.98 -20.27
N TRP A 20 -11.21 -2.16 -20.23
CA TRP A 20 -11.92 -3.39 -19.89
C TRP A 20 -12.46 -3.37 -18.45
N LEU A 21 -11.68 -2.88 -17.48
CA LEU A 21 -12.13 -2.71 -16.09
C LEU A 21 -13.29 -1.70 -16.01
N SER A 22 -13.20 -0.60 -16.76
CA SER A 22 -14.25 0.43 -16.83
C SER A 22 -15.55 -0.11 -17.43
N GLU A 23 -15.47 -0.89 -18.51
CA GLU A 23 -16.63 -1.54 -19.15
C GLU A 23 -17.37 -2.49 -18.21
N LYS A 24 -16.67 -3.08 -17.24
CA LYS A 24 -17.27 -3.95 -16.20
C LYS A 24 -17.81 -3.17 -15.00
N GLY A 25 -17.78 -1.83 -15.04
CA GLY A 25 -18.29 -0.96 -13.99
C GLY A 25 -17.45 -0.96 -12.71
N ALA A 26 -16.20 -1.41 -12.80
CA ALA A 26 -15.28 -1.38 -11.67
C ALA A 26 -14.64 0.00 -11.57
N GLU A 27 -14.68 0.60 -10.37
CA GLU A 27 -13.82 1.73 -10.04
C GLU A 27 -12.45 1.16 -9.64
N PHE A 28 -11.39 1.72 -10.21
CA PHE A 28 -10.04 1.27 -9.96
C PHE A 28 -9.05 2.43 -9.89
N HIS A 29 -7.96 2.22 -9.14
CA HIS A 29 -6.87 3.16 -9.02
C HIS A 29 -5.54 2.46 -9.24
N PRO A 30 -4.61 3.06 -10.01
CA PRO A 30 -3.28 2.49 -10.18
C PRO A 30 -2.49 2.58 -8.88
N PHE A 31 -1.60 1.61 -8.65
CA PHE A 31 -0.63 1.66 -7.56
C PHE A 31 0.74 1.17 -8.03
N SER A 32 1.78 1.65 -7.34
CA SER A 32 3.14 1.13 -7.40
C SER A 32 3.66 1.07 -5.97
N LEU A 33 3.85 -0.14 -5.43
CA LEU A 33 4.22 -0.34 -4.04
C LEU A 33 5.08 -1.59 -3.86
N SER A 34 6.22 -1.46 -3.17
CA SER A 34 7.15 -2.57 -2.92
C SER A 34 7.55 -3.33 -4.20
N GLY A 35 7.76 -2.62 -5.32
CA GLY A 35 8.12 -3.21 -6.62
C GLY A 35 6.96 -3.89 -7.37
N ARG A 36 5.74 -3.85 -6.81
CA ARG A 36 4.52 -4.41 -7.42
C ARG A 36 3.70 -3.27 -8.01
N THR A 37 3.18 -3.47 -9.21
CA THR A 37 2.37 -2.49 -9.92
C THR A 37 1.06 -3.12 -10.35
N GLY A 38 0.03 -2.29 -10.47
CA GLY A 38 -1.28 -2.76 -10.89
C GLY A 38 -2.39 -1.82 -10.48
N PHE A 39 -3.56 -2.39 -10.27
CA PHE A 39 -4.77 -1.65 -9.94
C PHE A 39 -5.42 -2.20 -8.67
N VAL A 40 -5.94 -1.30 -7.84
CA VAL A 40 -6.84 -1.63 -6.73
C VAL A 40 -8.25 -1.26 -7.10
N THR A 41 -9.21 -2.17 -6.96
CA THR A 41 -10.63 -1.88 -7.21
C THR A 41 -11.28 -1.36 -5.92
N THR A 42 -11.97 -0.23 -5.97
CA THR A 42 -12.68 0.37 -4.82
C THR A 42 -14.16 -0.03 -4.78
N SER A 43 -14.71 -0.48 -5.90
CA SER A 43 -16.09 -0.98 -5.98
C SER A 43 -16.16 -2.51 -5.97
N LYS A 44 -17.37 -3.04 -5.74
CA LYS A 44 -17.65 -4.48 -5.83
C LYS A 44 -17.43 -4.96 -7.25
N TRP A 45 -16.54 -5.93 -7.40
CA TRP A 45 -16.30 -6.61 -8.67
C TRP A 45 -17.49 -7.54 -9.01
N ASN A 46 -18.11 -7.33 -10.17
CA ASN A 46 -19.23 -8.12 -10.66
C ASN A 46 -18.90 -8.91 -11.95
N GLY A 47 -17.65 -8.87 -12.42
CA GLY A 47 -17.20 -9.59 -13.61
C GLY A 47 -16.69 -11.00 -13.31
N ASP A 48 -16.29 -11.71 -14.36
CA ASP A 48 -15.65 -13.03 -14.22
C ASP A 48 -14.16 -12.87 -13.89
N LEU A 49 -13.73 -13.46 -12.77
CA LEU A 49 -12.33 -13.44 -12.34
C LEU A 49 -11.44 -14.31 -13.24
N ASP A 50 -11.96 -15.39 -13.80
CA ASP A 50 -11.16 -16.30 -14.61
C ASP A 50 -10.78 -15.68 -15.95
N THR A 51 -11.71 -14.96 -16.58
CA THR A 51 -11.42 -14.12 -17.75
C THR A 51 -10.34 -13.08 -17.45
N LEU A 52 -10.43 -12.39 -16.30
CA LEU A 52 -9.44 -11.38 -15.91
C LEU A 52 -8.05 -12.01 -15.70
N ARG A 53 -7.97 -13.22 -15.13
CA ARG A 53 -6.70 -13.97 -14.95
C ARG A 53 -6.06 -14.38 -16.27
N GLN A 54 -6.86 -14.61 -17.31
CA GLN A 54 -6.37 -15.03 -18.62
C GLN A 54 -5.80 -13.88 -19.46
N LEU A 55 -6.03 -12.62 -19.06
CA LEU A 55 -5.50 -11.48 -19.80
C LEU A 55 -3.96 -11.50 -19.79
N PRO A 56 -3.31 -11.31 -20.95
CA PRO A 56 -1.88 -11.58 -21.12
C PRO A 56 -0.99 -10.65 -20.28
N TYR A 57 -1.51 -9.50 -19.86
CA TYR A 57 -0.82 -8.50 -19.05
C TYR A 57 -1.11 -8.61 -17.54
N VAL A 58 -2.06 -9.44 -17.12
CA VAL A 58 -2.32 -9.71 -15.71
C VAL A 58 -1.32 -10.77 -15.22
N SER A 59 -0.74 -10.53 -14.06
CA SER A 59 0.20 -11.44 -13.40
C SER A 59 -0.44 -12.16 -12.22
N ASN A 60 -1.31 -11.47 -11.48
CA ASN A 60 -1.93 -12.02 -10.28
C ASN A 60 -3.22 -11.25 -9.94
N ILE A 61 -4.13 -11.91 -9.22
CA ILE A 61 -5.34 -11.30 -8.68
C ILE A 61 -5.48 -11.69 -7.20
N ILE A 62 -5.62 -10.69 -6.34
CA ILE A 62 -5.71 -10.89 -4.89
C ILE A 62 -7.04 -10.34 -4.39
N ASP A 63 -7.88 -11.22 -3.88
CA ASP A 63 -9.06 -10.82 -3.12
C ASP A 63 -8.72 -10.66 -1.63
N CYS A 64 -8.52 -9.41 -1.24
CA CYS A 64 -8.22 -9.04 0.13
C CYS A 64 -9.43 -9.19 1.07
N GLY A 65 -10.67 -9.20 0.56
CA GLY A 65 -11.89 -9.24 1.39
C GLY A 65 -12.06 -8.02 2.32
N THR A 66 -11.41 -6.90 2.01
CA THR A 66 -11.44 -5.66 2.80
C THR A 66 -11.26 -4.46 1.86
N GLU A 67 -11.71 -3.29 2.28
CA GLU A 67 -11.48 -2.01 1.61
C GLU A 67 -10.01 -1.55 1.78
N HIS A 68 -9.32 -2.00 2.83
CA HIS A 68 -7.93 -1.64 3.15
C HIS A 68 -6.92 -2.60 2.47
N GLN A 69 -6.99 -2.65 1.15
CA GLN A 69 -6.35 -3.73 0.39
C GLN A 69 -4.83 -3.66 0.39
N LEU A 70 -4.26 -2.47 0.18
CA LEU A 70 -2.80 -2.28 0.11
C LEU A 70 -2.11 -2.41 1.47
N SER A 71 -2.84 -2.27 2.59
CA SER A 71 -2.32 -2.51 3.95
C SER A 71 -2.67 -3.90 4.48
N SER A 72 -3.36 -4.74 3.70
CA SER A 72 -3.77 -6.09 4.12
C SER A 72 -2.59 -7.07 4.12
N ARG A 73 -2.57 -7.98 5.11
CA ARG A 73 -1.64 -9.11 5.14
C ARG A 73 -1.83 -10.11 3.99
N LYS A 74 -3.01 -10.13 3.36
CA LYS A 74 -3.23 -10.90 2.11
C LYS A 74 -2.48 -10.29 0.92
N PHE A 75 -2.37 -8.97 0.89
CA PHE A 75 -1.57 -8.31 -0.13
C PHE A 75 -0.08 -8.44 0.19
N LYS A 76 0.34 -8.03 1.39
CA LYS A 76 1.74 -8.12 1.84
C LYS A 76 1.80 -8.89 3.16
N SER A 77 2.24 -10.15 3.09
CA SER A 77 2.40 -11.00 4.26
C SER A 77 3.47 -10.46 5.22
N ASP A 78 4.56 -9.94 4.67
CA ASP A 78 5.73 -9.53 5.43
C ASP A 78 5.49 -8.21 6.15
N THR A 79 6.04 -8.07 7.36
CA THR A 79 5.91 -6.83 8.12
C THR A 79 6.69 -5.72 7.42
N THR A 80 6.02 -4.61 7.14
CA THR A 80 6.69 -3.39 6.67
C THR A 80 7.52 -2.83 7.80
N THR A 81 8.83 -2.70 7.56
CA THR A 81 9.73 -1.94 8.42
C THR A 81 9.81 -0.49 7.94
N VAL A 82 9.95 0.44 8.88
CA VAL A 82 10.18 1.86 8.58
C VAL A 82 11.40 2.32 9.36
N GLU A 83 12.46 2.68 8.64
CA GLU A 83 13.73 3.12 9.18
C GLU A 83 13.75 4.65 9.30
N ILE A 84 14.11 5.14 10.48
CA ILE A 84 14.26 6.58 10.78
C ILE A 84 15.69 6.82 11.26
N GLY A 85 16.50 7.48 10.43
CA GLY A 85 17.92 7.65 10.68
C GLY A 85 18.65 6.30 10.71
N ASP A 86 19.73 6.22 11.48
CA ASP A 86 20.63 5.06 11.47
C ASP A 86 20.25 3.97 12.50
N GLU A 87 19.44 4.30 13.52
CA GLU A 87 19.24 3.45 14.70
C GLU A 87 17.80 2.97 14.92
N ILE A 88 16.79 3.70 14.44
CA ILE A 88 15.38 3.43 14.77
C ILE A 88 14.70 2.69 13.63
N VAL A 89 14.13 1.51 13.91
CA VAL A 89 13.36 0.74 12.92
C VAL A 89 12.01 0.30 13.50
N PHE A 90 10.92 0.92 13.06
CA PHE A 90 9.57 0.48 13.40
C PHE A 90 9.22 -0.83 12.68
N GLY A 91 8.48 -1.72 13.35
CA GLY A 91 8.01 -2.98 12.78
C GLY A 91 9.04 -4.12 12.76
N ALA A 92 10.27 -3.86 13.23
CA ALA A 92 11.27 -4.89 13.49
C ALA A 92 11.09 -5.51 14.89
N ASN A 93 12.01 -6.39 15.29
CA ASN A 93 12.03 -6.97 16.64
C ASN A 93 12.59 -6.00 17.70
N GLN A 94 12.07 -4.76 17.73
CA GLN A 94 12.43 -3.71 18.67
C GLN A 94 11.16 -2.97 19.12
N THR A 95 11.14 -2.50 20.36
CA THR A 95 10.07 -1.64 20.88
C THR A 95 10.53 -0.19 20.81
N VAL A 96 9.86 0.61 19.98
CA VAL A 96 10.16 2.04 19.84
C VAL A 96 9.20 2.86 20.71
N LEU A 97 9.76 3.70 21.59
CA LEU A 97 8.99 4.66 22.38
C LEU A 97 8.98 6.02 21.69
N MET A 98 7.79 6.55 21.42
CA MET A 98 7.60 7.94 20.98
C MET A 98 6.99 8.72 22.13
N SER A 99 7.63 9.83 22.52
CA SER A 99 7.17 10.68 23.61
C SER A 99 7.41 12.15 23.29
N GLY A 100 6.61 13.02 23.88
CA GLY A 100 6.61 14.46 23.66
C GLY A 100 5.38 15.11 24.29
N PRO A 101 5.33 16.45 24.35
CA PRO A 101 4.14 17.14 24.82
C PRO A 101 3.00 17.01 23.80
N CYS A 102 1.75 17.05 24.27
CA CYS A 102 0.56 16.96 23.41
C CYS A 102 0.44 18.18 22.47
N ALA A 103 0.82 19.36 22.95
CA ALA A 103 0.88 20.59 22.19
C ALA A 103 2.24 21.27 22.40
N VAL A 104 2.72 21.97 21.38
CA VAL A 104 3.89 22.85 21.50
C VAL A 104 3.42 24.19 22.06
N GLU A 105 3.65 24.42 23.36
CA GLU A 105 3.22 25.64 24.04
C GLU A 105 4.34 26.68 24.12
N SER A 106 5.60 26.25 24.15
CA SER A 106 6.77 27.12 24.10
C SER A 106 8.03 26.37 23.66
N GLU A 107 9.02 27.11 23.18
CA GLU A 107 10.35 26.56 22.87
C GLU A 107 10.99 25.90 24.11
N GLU A 108 10.89 26.56 25.27
CA GLU A 108 11.45 26.06 26.53
C GLU A 108 10.84 24.70 26.94
N GLN A 109 9.52 24.55 26.82
CA GLN A 109 8.82 23.29 27.12
C GLN A 109 9.34 22.15 26.23
N VAL A 110 9.42 22.40 24.92
CA VAL A 110 9.87 21.40 23.95
C VAL A 110 11.33 21.02 24.23
N MET A 111 12.21 22.00 24.42
CA MET A 111 13.63 21.75 24.66
C MET A 111 13.88 21.01 25.97
N ARG A 112 13.13 21.33 27.03
CA ARG A 112 13.21 20.60 28.30
C ARG A 112 12.73 19.15 28.15
N THR A 113 11.63 18.93 27.45
CA THR A 113 11.05 17.59 27.22
C THR A 113 11.98 16.72 26.37
N ALA A 114 12.52 17.27 25.27
CA ALA A 114 13.43 16.57 24.39
C ALA A 114 14.74 16.16 25.09
N LYS A 115 15.30 17.05 25.94
CA LYS A 115 16.47 16.72 26.76
C LYS A 115 16.18 15.58 27.72
N PHE A 116 15.06 15.64 28.44
CA PHE A 116 14.66 14.59 29.39
C PHE A 116 14.43 13.23 28.72
N ILE A 117 13.83 13.19 27.53
CA ILE A 117 13.58 11.93 26.81
C ILE A 117 14.86 11.31 26.23
N LYS A 118 15.87 12.14 25.94
CA LYS A 118 17.15 11.70 25.35
C LYS A 118 18.11 11.07 26.38
N GLU A 119 18.04 11.50 27.64
CA GLU A 119 18.87 10.99 28.75
C GLU A 119 18.57 9.53 29.09
#